data_AF-A0A7Y9FKX1-F1
#
_entry.id   AF-A0A7Y9FKX1-F1
#
_cell.length_a   1.000
_cell.length_b   1.000
_cell.length_c   1.000
_cell.angle_alpha   90.00
_cell.angle_beta   90.00
_cell.angle_gamma   90.00
#
_symmetry.space_group_name_H-M   'P 1'
#
loop_
_entity.id
_entity.type
_entity.pdbx_description
1 polymer ?
#
loop_
_entity_poly.entity_id
_entity_poly.type
_entity_poly.pdbx_seq_one_letter_code
_entity_poly.pdbx_strand_id
1 'polypeptide(L)'
;MQDIDRAVDEAERLFVEAGQARVRAEGMDLRRKRTRAVLFVKYKGQGHAAGASEQMAEADPVYELACADWETAAMEAETLRAQAEAKRLKFEAWRTRKATERAQMNLR
;
A
#
# COMPACT_ATOMS: atom_id res chain seq x y z
N MET A 1 -22.81 -11.42 20.24
CA MET A 1 -22.07 -10.17 20.53
C MET A 1 -20.60 -10.38 20.23
N GLN A 2 -19.95 -11.36 20.87
CA GLN A 2 -18.53 -11.74 20.65
C GLN A 2 -18.07 -11.87 19.18
N ASP A 3 -18.90 -12.39 18.26
CA ASP A 3 -18.49 -12.55 16.85
C ASP A 3 -18.43 -11.24 16.06
N ILE A 4 -19.23 -10.25 16.44
CA ILE A 4 -19.25 -8.94 15.76
C ILE A 4 -18.06 -8.10 16.24
N ASP A 5 -17.83 -8.08 17.56
CA ASP A 5 -16.72 -7.35 18.16
C ASP A 5 -15.40 -7.88 17.59
N ARG A 6 -15.23 -9.21 17.50
CA ARG A 6 -14.08 -9.84 16.83
C ARG A 6 -13.91 -9.41 15.37
N ALA A 7 -15.00 -9.30 14.61
CA ALA A 7 -14.94 -8.90 13.20
C ALA A 7 -14.60 -7.42 13.02
N VAL A 8 -15.05 -6.57 13.95
CA VAL A 8 -14.70 -5.15 14.00
C VAL A 8 -13.23 -4.99 14.36
N ASP A 9 -12.73 -5.69 15.38
CA ASP A 9 -11.32 -5.67 15.79
C ASP A 9 -10.40 -6.14 14.66
N GLU A 10 -10.79 -7.19 13.93
CA GLU A 10 -10.04 -7.69 12.78
C GLU A 10 -10.00 -6.67 11.64
N ALA A 11 -11.12 -5.99 11.38
CA ALA A 11 -11.17 -4.94 10.36
C ALA A 11 -10.31 -3.73 10.76
N GLU A 12 -10.38 -3.29 12.01
CA GLU A 12 -9.54 -2.21 12.55
C GLU A 12 -8.06 -2.53 12.41
N ARG A 13 -7.66 -3.76 12.80
CA ARG A 13 -6.27 -4.21 12.64
C ARG A 13 -5.83 -4.15 11.18
N LEU A 14 -6.65 -4.63 10.24
CA LEU A 14 -6.33 -4.58 8.81
C LEU A 14 -6.20 -3.15 8.28
N PHE A 15 -7.02 -2.21 8.75
CA PHE A 15 -6.89 -0.80 8.38
C PHE A 15 -5.60 -0.18 8.91
N VAL A 16 -5.21 -0.49 10.15
CA VAL A 16 -3.95 -0.04 10.74
C VAL A 16 -2.76 -0.62 9.97
N GLU A 17 -2.77 -1.92 9.70
CA GLU A 17 -1.71 -2.61 8.94
C GLU A 17 -1.59 -2.05 7.52
N ALA A 18 -2.71 -1.82 6.83
CA ALA A 18 -2.73 -1.20 5.50
C ALA A 18 -2.15 0.22 5.53
N GLY A 19 -2.49 1.02 6.54
CA GLY A 19 -1.94 2.37 6.72
C GLY A 19 -0.42 2.33 6.94
N GLN A 20 0.07 1.43 7.79
CA GLN A 20 1.50 1.25 8.03
C GLN A 20 2.24 0.77 6.77
N ALA A 21 1.68 -0.18 6.03
CA ALA A 21 2.24 -0.67 4.79
C ALA A 21 2.33 0.43 3.73
N ARG A 22 1.32 1.29 3.63
CA ARG A 22 1.35 2.47 2.76
C ARG A 22 2.48 3.43 3.14
N VAL A 23 2.66 3.75 4.42
CA VAL A 23 3.76 4.61 4.88
C VAL A 23 5.12 3.99 4.54
N ARG A 24 5.27 2.66 4.69
CA ARG A 24 6.48 1.95 4.25
C ARG A 24 6.72 2.10 2.75
N ALA A 25 5.69 1.91 1.92
CA ALA A 25 5.79 2.06 0.47
C ALA A 25 6.18 3.49 0.07
N GLU A 26 5.57 4.52 0.68
CA GLU A 26 5.94 5.92 0.46
C GLU A 26 7.41 6.19 0.86
N GLY A 27 7.87 5.62 1.97
CA GLY A 27 9.26 5.69 2.39
C GLY A 27 10.22 5.05 1.37
N MET A 28 9.85 3.90 0.80
CA MET A 28 10.64 3.23 -0.24
C MET A 28 10.65 4.01 -1.55
N ASP A 29 9.55 4.66 -1.94
CA ASP A 29 9.52 5.54 -3.12
C ASP A 29 10.50 6.71 -2.97
N LEU A 30 10.52 7.34 -1.79
CA LEU A 30 11.48 8.41 -1.49
C LEU A 30 12.92 7.90 -1.54
N ARG A 31 13.18 6.70 -1.00
CA ARG A 31 14.49 6.06 -1.07
C ARG A 31 14.91 5.83 -2.52
N ARG A 32 14.04 5.22 -3.34
CA ARG A 32 14.25 4.98 -4.78
C ARG A 32 14.62 6.27 -5.52
N LYS A 33 13.84 7.34 -5.34
CA LYS A 33 14.11 8.66 -5.96
C LYS A 33 15.46 9.24 -5.54
N ARG A 34 15.82 9.11 -4.26
CA ARG A 34 17.14 9.54 -3.75
C ARG A 34 18.26 8.70 -4.35
N THR A 35 18.10 7.38 -4.43
CA THR A 35 19.07 6.48 -5.06
C THR A 35 19.37 6.90 -6.50
N ARG A 36 18.33 7.14 -7.32
CA ARG A 36 18.50 7.63 -8.70
C ARG A 36 19.30 8.94 -8.75
N ALA A 37 18.94 9.90 -7.91
CA ALA A 37 19.61 11.20 -7.87
C ALA A 37 21.10 11.07 -7.48
N VAL A 38 21.42 10.23 -6.49
CA VAL A 38 22.82 9.97 -6.09
C VAL A 38 23.61 9.34 -7.22
N LEU A 39 23.03 8.36 -7.92
CA LEU A 39 23.66 7.69 -9.06
C LEU A 39 23.88 8.65 -10.23
N PHE A 40 22.89 9.49 -10.53
CA PHE A 40 23.03 10.54 -11.54
C PHE A 40 24.23 11.45 -11.23
N VAL A 41 24.34 11.93 -9.98
CA VAL A 41 25.45 12.79 -9.56
C VAL A 41 26.79 12.06 -9.66
N LYS A 42 26.83 10.78 -9.28
CA LYS A 42 28.02 9.91 -9.41
C LYS A 42 28.48 9.84 -10.87
N TYR A 43 27.61 9.47 -11.80
CA TYR A 43 27.96 9.34 -13.22
C TYR A 43 28.32 10.68 -13.86
N LYS A 44 27.61 11.74 -13.51
CA LYS A 44 27.95 13.10 -13.96
C LYS A 44 29.31 13.55 -13.42
N GLY A 45 29.66 13.18 -12.19
CA GLY A 45 30.97 13.41 -11.58
C GLY A 45 32.11 12.63 -12.24
N GLN A 46 31.80 11.53 -12.93
CA GLN A 46 32.75 10.75 -13.73
C GLN A 46 32.97 11.32 -15.15
N GLY A 47 32.32 12.44 -15.48
CA GLY A 47 32.50 13.13 -16.76
C GLY A 47 31.51 12.73 -17.85
N HIS A 48 30.50 11.91 -17.52
CA HIS A 48 29.44 11.59 -18.47
C HIS A 48 28.52 12.79 -18.72
N ALA A 49 28.04 12.93 -19.97
CA ALA A 49 27.01 13.92 -20.30
C ALA A 49 25.74 13.67 -19.47
N ALA A 50 24.94 14.71 -19.25
CA ALA A 50 23.74 14.62 -18.40
C ALA A 50 22.78 13.51 -18.85
N GLY A 51 22.44 13.44 -20.13
CA GLY A 51 21.54 12.40 -20.66
C GLY A 51 22.10 10.98 -20.50
N ALA A 52 23.42 10.80 -20.70
CA ALA A 52 24.06 9.50 -20.47
C ALA A 52 24.07 9.12 -18.98
N SER A 53 24.29 10.09 -18.10
CA SER A 53 24.30 9.89 -16.64
C SER A 53 22.91 9.49 -16.12
N GLU A 54 21.86 10.03 -16.72
CA GLU A 54 20.48 9.65 -16.38
C GLU A 54 20.17 8.21 -16.80
N GLN A 55 20.50 7.84 -18.04
CA GLN A 55 20.32 6.46 -18.51
C GLN A 55 21.14 5.46 -17.69
N MET A 56 22.37 5.81 -17.33
CA MET A 56 23.21 4.97 -16.47
C MET A 56 22.66 4.83 -15.05
N ALA A 57 22.09 5.90 -14.48
CA ALA A 57 21.45 5.85 -13.17
C ALA A 57 20.18 4.99 -13.17
N GLU A 58 19.41 5.03 -14.26
CA GLU A 58 18.21 4.20 -14.45
C GLU A 58 18.55 2.72 -14.68
N ALA A 59 19.68 2.43 -15.33
CA ALA A 59 20.16 1.07 -15.58
C ALA A 59 21.10 0.52 -14.48
N ASP A 60 21.38 1.29 -13.43
CA ASP A 60 22.23 0.81 -12.34
C ASP A 60 21.46 -0.23 -11.50
N PRO A 61 22.05 -1.42 -11.24
CA PRO A 61 21.39 -2.48 -10.47
C PRO A 61 20.93 -2.06 -9.08
N VAL A 62 21.59 -1.06 -8.47
CA VAL A 62 21.19 -0.51 -7.16
C VAL A 62 19.87 0.25 -7.27
N TYR A 63 19.64 0.95 -8.38
CA TYR A 63 18.37 1.61 -8.63
C TYR A 63 17.27 0.59 -8.97
N GLU A 64 17.59 -0.43 -9.78
CA GLU A 64 16.65 -1.53 -10.07
C GLU A 64 16.19 -2.24 -8.79
N LEU A 65 17.11 -2.53 -7.86
CA LEU A 65 16.77 -3.12 -6.57
C LEU A 65 15.86 -2.19 -5.75
N ALA A 66 16.12 -0.87 -5.75
CA ALA A 66 15.27 0.09 -5.06
C ALA A 66 13.87 0.21 -5.69
N CYS A 67 13.75 0.01 -7.01
CA CYS A 67 12.46 -0.11 -7.68
C CYS A 67 11.70 -1.35 -7.23
N ALA A 68 12.35 -2.52 -7.24
CA ALA A 68 11.74 -3.78 -6.84
C ALA A 68 11.27 -3.77 -5.36
N ASP A 69 12.09 -3.20 -4.47
CA ASP A 69 11.73 -3.01 -3.05
C ASP A 69 10.48 -2.14 -2.89
N TRP A 70 10.41 -1.03 -3.65
CA TRP A 70 9.26 -0.13 -3.64
C TRP A 70 8.00 -0.80 -4.20
N GLU A 71 8.11 -1.48 -5.35
CA GLU A 71 7.00 -2.18 -5.99
C GLU A 71 6.41 -3.25 -5.08
N THR A 72 7.27 -4.03 -4.42
CA THR A 72 6.85 -5.04 -3.45
C THR A 72 6.09 -4.40 -2.29
N ALA A 73 6.63 -3.32 -1.71
CA ALA A 73 5.97 -2.62 -0.61
C ALA A 73 4.63 -1.98 -1.05
N ALA A 74 4.57 -1.43 -2.26
CA ALA A 74 3.35 -0.84 -2.81
C ALA A 74 2.27 -1.89 -3.06
N MET A 75 2.64 -3.07 -3.57
CA MET A 75 1.73 -4.20 -3.76
C MET A 75 1.20 -4.74 -2.43
N GLU A 76 2.05 -4.85 -1.41
CA GLU A 76 1.64 -5.24 -0.06
C GLU A 76 0.61 -4.25 0.52
N ALA A 77 0.89 -2.95 0.40
CA ALA A 77 0.00 -1.90 0.86
C ALA A 77 -1.38 -1.94 0.18
N GLU A 78 -1.43 -2.08 -1.14
CA GLU A 78 -2.71 -2.16 -1.86
C GLU A 78 -3.45 -3.46 -1.55
N THR A 79 -2.74 -4.57 -1.38
CA THR A 79 -3.34 -5.85 -0.97
C THR A 79 -4.03 -5.73 0.39
N LEU A 80 -3.36 -5.16 1.39
CA LEU A 80 -3.92 -4.95 2.72
C LEU A 80 -5.10 -3.96 2.67
N ARG A 81 -5.00 -2.90 1.86
CA ARG A 81 -6.10 -1.95 1.65
C ARG A 81 -7.34 -2.64 1.09
N ALA A 82 -7.17 -3.47 0.06
CA ALA A 82 -8.25 -4.22 -0.56
C ALA A 82 -8.89 -5.21 0.43
N GLN A 83 -8.09 -5.87 1.27
CA GLN A 83 -8.60 -6.76 2.33
C GLN A 83 -9.42 -6.00 3.38
N ALA A 84 -8.93 -4.86 3.85
CA ALA A 84 -9.64 -4.01 4.80
C ALA A 84 -10.97 -3.50 4.21
N GLU A 85 -10.95 -3.06 2.95
CA GLU A 85 -12.14 -2.58 2.24
C GLU A 85 -13.16 -3.70 2.02
N ALA A 86 -12.71 -4.91 1.65
CA ALA A 86 -13.57 -6.08 1.54
C ALA A 86 -14.25 -6.45 2.87
N LYS A 87 -13.52 -6.35 4.00
CA LYS A 87 -14.09 -6.60 5.34
C LYS A 87 -15.13 -5.54 5.71
N ARG A 88 -14.86 -4.26 5.43
CA ARG A 88 -15.82 -3.16 5.62
C ARG A 88 -17.11 -3.41 4.85
N LEU A 89 -17.03 -3.76 3.57
CA LEU A 89 -18.19 -4.04 2.72
C LEU A 89 -19.01 -5.23 3.24
N LYS A 90 -18.34 -6.30 3.69
CA LYS A 90 -19.02 -7.46 4.32
C LYS A 90 -19.78 -7.06 5.58
N PHE A 91 -19.19 -6.22 6.42
CA PHE A 91 -19.84 -5.71 7.62
C PHE A 91 -21.06 -4.83 7.29
N GLU A 92 -20.93 -3.92 6.32
CA GLU A 92 -22.04 -3.09 5.85
C GLU A 92 -23.20 -3.92 5.30
N ALA A 93 -22.90 -4.94 4.47
CA ALA A 93 -23.91 -5.87 3.96
C ALA A 93 -24.62 -6.63 5.09
N TRP A 94 -23.88 -7.12 6.08
CA TRP A 94 -24.45 -7.76 7.26
C TRP A 94 -25.37 -6.82 8.04
N ARG A 95 -24.94 -5.57 8.27
CA ARG A 95 -25.73 -4.54 8.98
C ARG A 95 -27.04 -4.26 8.26
N THR A 96 -27.00 -4.09 6.95
CA THR A 96 -28.18 -3.90 6.11
C THR A 96 -29.12 -5.09 6.19
N ARG A 97 -28.62 -6.32 6.08
CA ARG A 97 -29.45 -7.53 6.20
C ARG A 97 -30.16 -7.59 7.57
N LYS A 98 -29.46 -7.29 8.66
CA LYS A 98 -30.05 -7.27 10.00
C LYS A 98 -31.11 -6.18 10.17
N ALA A 99 -30.92 -5.01 9.55
CA ALA A 99 -31.93 -3.97 9.55
C ALA A 99 -33.20 -4.41 8.79
N THR A 100 -33.04 -5.03 7.62
CA THR A 100 -34.15 -5.58 6.83
C THR A 100 -34.91 -6.67 7.59
N GLU A 101 -34.21 -7.61 8.24
CA GLU A 101 -34.83 -8.65 9.08
C GLU A 101 -35.70 -8.03 10.20
N ARG A 102 -35.19 -6.99 10.89
CA ARG A 102 -35.95 -6.29 11.94
C ARG A 102 -37.17 -5.55 11.38
N ALA A 103 -37.02 -4.88 10.24
CA ALA A 103 -38.13 -4.18 9.60
C ALA A 103 -39.24 -5.16 9.18
N GLN A 104 -38.89 -6.31 8.63
CA GLN A 104 -39.85 -7.36 8.26
C GLN A 104 -40.57 -7.96 9.47
N MET A 105 -39.88 -8.11 10.61
CA MET A 105 -40.50 -8.58 11.85
C MET A 105 -41.51 -7.57 12.43
N ASN A 106 -41.26 -6.26 12.28
CA ASN A 106 -42.15 -5.21 12.77
C ASN A 106 -43.36 -4.93 11.86
N LEU A 107 -43.37 -5.49 10.64
CA LEU A 107 -44.48 -5.41 9.69
C LEU A 107 -45.44 -6.61 9.79
N ARG A 108 -45.19 -7.54 10.72
CA ARG A 108 -46.07 -8.65 11.09
C ARG A 108 -46.79 -8.33 12.40
#